data_AF-A0A944XSD7-F1
#
_entry.id   AF-A0A944XSD7-F1
#
_cell.length_a   1.000
_cell.length_b   1.000
_cell.length_c   1.000
_cell.angle_alpha   90.00
_cell.angle_beta   90.00
_cell.angle_gamma   90.00
#
_symmetry.space_group_name_H-M   'P 1'
#
loop_
_entity.id
_entity.type
_entity.pdbx_description
1 polymer ?
#
loop_
_entity_poly.entity_id
_entity_poly.type
_entity_poly.pdbx_seq_one_letter_code
_entity_poly.pdbx_strand_id
1 'polypeptide(L)'
;MIGGIVIKGDGLGHKYGYPTANLDCLKRDIKISGGVYAAWGFFDNKKYKAALVIQEKPWKVEVYLIGLDEDIYGRHVEVEVVQKVSELEKFDTKDEVIKKIHSDMKMIEEMLEK
;
A
#
# COMPACT_ATOMS: atom_id res chain seq x y z
N MET A 1 -4.46 -12.98 -3.01
CA MET A 1 -3.11 -12.39 -3.08
C MET A 1 -3.01 -11.53 -4.32
N ILE A 2 -2.22 -10.46 -4.26
CA ILE A 2 -1.86 -9.60 -5.37
C ILE A 2 -0.33 -9.62 -5.41
N GLY A 3 0.28 -9.71 -6.58
CA GLY A 3 1.74 -9.71 -6.71
C GLY A 3 2.18 -8.93 -7.94
N GLY A 4 3.41 -8.46 -7.92
CA GLY A 4 3.98 -7.73 -9.03
C GLY A 4 5.44 -7.36 -8.81
N ILE A 5 6.09 -6.97 -9.91
CA ILE A 5 7.43 -6.36 -9.83
C ILE A 5 7.27 -4.92 -9.36
N VAL A 6 8.13 -4.51 -8.41
CA VAL A 6 8.16 -3.14 -7.94
C VAL A 6 8.73 -2.23 -9.03
N ILE A 7 7.95 -1.22 -9.39
CA ILE A 7 8.29 -0.21 -10.39
C ILE A 7 8.36 1.19 -9.77
N LYS A 8 9.04 2.09 -10.46
CA LYS A 8 9.11 3.50 -10.07
C LYS A 8 7.75 4.17 -10.26
N GLY A 9 7.23 4.76 -9.19
CA GLY A 9 6.03 5.60 -9.23
C GLY A 9 6.31 7.07 -8.94
N ASP A 10 5.28 7.77 -8.48
CA ASP A 10 5.32 9.22 -8.23
C ASP A 10 6.06 9.58 -6.93
N GLY A 11 6.38 8.59 -6.09
CA GLY A 11 7.12 8.76 -4.84
C GLY A 11 6.43 9.69 -3.83
N LEU A 12 5.10 9.82 -3.91
CA LEU A 12 4.35 10.76 -3.07
C LEU A 12 4.38 10.36 -1.60
N GLY A 13 4.32 9.06 -1.31
CA GLY A 13 4.36 8.53 0.05
C GLY A 13 5.63 8.93 0.83
N HIS A 14 6.78 9.01 0.16
CA HIS A 14 8.02 9.48 0.77
C HIS A 14 7.92 10.89 1.37
N LYS A 15 7.11 11.78 0.76
CA LYS A 15 6.93 13.16 1.26
C LYS A 15 6.19 13.21 2.61
N TYR A 16 5.53 12.12 2.98
CA TYR A 16 4.73 11.99 4.20
C TYR A 16 5.32 10.98 5.20
N GLY A 17 6.50 10.41 4.94
CA GLY A 17 7.12 9.40 5.80
C GLY A 17 6.64 7.96 5.56
N TYR A 18 5.91 7.71 4.48
CA TYR A 18 5.32 6.40 4.15
C TYR A 18 5.81 5.96 2.76
N PRO A 19 7.04 5.44 2.63
CA PRO A 19 7.63 5.10 1.35
C PRO A 19 6.88 3.95 0.66
N THR A 20 5.92 4.28 -0.21
CA THR A 20 5.17 3.30 -0.99
C THR A 20 5.94 2.89 -2.25
N ALA A 21 5.79 1.62 -2.61
CA ALA A 21 6.28 1.00 -3.83
C ALA A 21 5.11 0.68 -4.76
N ASN A 22 5.21 1.01 -6.04
CA ASN A 22 4.20 0.66 -7.03
C ASN A 22 4.42 -0.77 -7.52
N LEU A 23 3.35 -1.58 -7.56
CA LEU A 23 3.38 -2.93 -8.11
C LEU A 23 2.88 -2.92 -9.55
N ASP A 24 3.69 -3.45 -10.47
CA ASP A 24 3.26 -3.75 -11.84
C ASP A 24 2.35 -4.99 -11.83
N CYS A 25 1.05 -4.74 -11.82
CA CYS A 25 0.02 -5.76 -11.81
C CYS A 25 -1.17 -5.32 -12.68
N LEU A 26 -1.83 -6.28 -13.34
CA LEU A 26 -2.93 -5.97 -14.25
C LEU A 26 -4.28 -5.89 -13.51
N LYS A 27 -5.10 -4.89 -13.85
CA LYS A 27 -6.46 -4.72 -13.28
C LYS A 27 -7.32 -5.98 -13.34
N ARG A 28 -7.23 -6.74 -14.44
CA ARG A 28 -8.06 -7.95 -14.65
C ARG A 28 -7.80 -9.05 -13.61
N ASP A 29 -6.66 -9.00 -12.93
CA ASP A 29 -6.25 -9.98 -11.94
C ASP A 29 -6.75 -9.62 -10.54
N ILE A 30 -7.35 -8.44 -10.36
CA ILE A 30 -7.78 -7.91 -9.06
C ILE A 30 -9.28 -7.58 -9.08
N LYS A 31 -10.06 -8.29 -8.26
CA LYS A 31 -11.52 -8.08 -8.08
C LYS A 31 -11.84 -7.28 -6.82
N ILE A 32 -10.96 -6.34 -6.45
CA ILE A 32 -11.07 -5.51 -5.25
C ILE A 32 -11.25 -4.05 -5.72
N SER A 33 -12.16 -3.32 -5.09
CA SER A 33 -12.40 -1.91 -5.40
C SER A 33 -11.24 -1.02 -4.98
N GLY A 34 -11.21 0.22 -5.47
CA GLY A 34 -10.24 1.20 -5.00
C GLY A 34 -10.38 1.51 -3.51
N GLY A 35 -9.26 1.78 -2.83
CA GLY A 35 -9.22 2.07 -1.40
C GLY A 35 -7.88 1.80 -0.74
N VAL A 36 -7.85 1.98 0.58
CA VAL A 36 -6.73 1.62 1.46
C VAL A 36 -7.09 0.33 2.19
N TYR A 37 -6.14 -0.59 2.28
CA TYR A 37 -6.33 -1.92 2.83
C TYR A 37 -5.20 -2.28 3.80
N ALA A 38 -5.56 -2.98 4.88
CA ALA A 38 -4.62 -3.76 5.67
C ALA A 38 -4.26 -5.03 4.88
N ALA A 39 -2.97 -5.33 4.81
CA ALA A 39 -2.45 -6.48 4.10
C ALA A 39 -1.22 -7.08 4.81
N TRP A 40 -0.90 -8.32 4.48
CA TRP A 40 0.41 -8.90 4.75
C TRP A 40 1.25 -8.86 3.49
N GLY A 41 2.44 -8.27 3.57
CA GLY A 41 3.40 -8.25 2.47
C GLY A 41 4.45 -9.35 2.63
N PHE A 42 4.83 -9.95 1.51
CA PHE A 42 5.84 -11.00 1.44
C PHE A 42 6.94 -10.53 0.50
N PHE A 43 8.15 -10.46 1.05
CA PHE A 43 9.34 -10.04 0.33
C PHE A 43 10.55 -10.78 0.89
N ASP A 44 11.33 -11.40 0.00
CA ASP A 44 12.56 -12.12 0.32
C ASP A 44 12.41 -13.13 1.49
N ASN A 45 11.38 -13.98 1.41
CA ASN A 45 10.99 -14.97 2.42
C ASN A 45 10.63 -14.41 3.81
N LYS A 46 10.44 -13.09 3.93
CA LYS A 46 9.98 -12.42 5.15
C LYS A 46 8.55 -11.93 4.97
N LYS A 47 7.82 -11.92 6.09
CA LYS A 47 6.45 -11.41 6.19
C LYS A 47 6.47 -10.06 6.91
N TYR A 48 5.77 -9.08 6.34
CA TYR A 48 5.66 -7.71 6.85
C TYR A 48 4.19 -7.34 6.99
N LYS A 49 3.86 -6.53 8.00
CA LYS A 49 2.60 -5.77 7.97
C LYS A 49 2.66 -4.81 6.78
N ALA A 50 1.55 -4.62 6.09
CA ALA A 50 1.52 -3.78 4.90
C ALA A 50 0.25 -2.94 4.81
N ALA A 51 0.42 -1.72 4.29
CA ALA A 51 -0.66 -0.91 3.78
C ALA A 51 -0.71 -1.08 2.25
N LEU A 52 -1.88 -1.39 1.71
CA LEU A 52 -2.09 -1.50 0.26
C LEU A 52 -3.07 -0.43 -0.19
N VAL A 53 -2.68 0.35 -1.19
CA VAL A 53 -3.51 1.38 -1.82
C VAL A 53 -3.81 0.94 -3.25
N ILE A 54 -5.09 0.83 -3.58
CA ILE A 54 -5.56 0.48 -4.92
C ILE A 54 -6.32 1.67 -5.49
N GLN A 55 -5.87 2.20 -6.63
CA GLN A 55 -6.54 3.24 -7.39
C GLN A 55 -7.05 2.66 -8.70
N GLU A 56 -8.30 2.96 -9.08
CA GLU A 56 -8.88 2.38 -10.30
C GLU A 56 -8.62 3.20 -11.56
N LYS A 57 -8.39 4.52 -11.42
CA LYS A 57 -8.27 5.47 -12.53
C LYS A 57 -7.29 6.61 -12.17
N PRO A 58 -6.05 6.59 -12.69
CA PRO A 58 -5.42 5.48 -13.41
C PRO A 58 -5.27 4.25 -12.52
N TRP A 59 -5.14 3.07 -13.13
CA TRP A 59 -4.91 1.83 -12.39
C TRP A 59 -3.53 1.87 -11.71
N LYS A 60 -3.51 1.85 -10.37
CA LYS A 60 -2.28 1.81 -9.57
C LYS A 60 -2.50 0.93 -8.36
N VAL A 61 -1.50 0.14 -8.02
CA VAL A 61 -1.41 -0.60 -6.77
C VAL A 61 -0.11 -0.19 -6.09
N GLU A 62 -0.22 0.36 -4.90
CA GLU A 62 0.90 0.84 -4.10
C GLU A 62 0.94 0.07 -2.79
N VAL A 63 2.09 -0.47 -2.43
CA VAL A 63 2.31 -1.17 -1.17
C VAL A 63 3.31 -0.41 -0.32
N TYR A 64 3.02 -0.27 0.96
CA TYR A 64 3.99 0.12 1.98
C TYR A 64 4.24 -1.06 2.90
N LEU A 65 5.47 -1.59 2.88
CA LEU A 65 5.92 -2.67 3.77
C LEU A 65 6.44 -2.04 5.06
N ILE A 66 5.68 -2.20 6.15
CA ILE A 66 5.95 -1.50 7.42
C ILE A 66 7.23 -2.06 8.04
N GLY A 67 8.18 -1.16 8.33
CA GLY A 67 9.46 -1.49 8.95
C GLY A 67 10.51 -2.06 7.98
N LEU A 68 10.23 -2.10 6.67
CA LEU A 68 11.23 -2.42 5.67
C LEU A 68 12.05 -1.17 5.31
N ASP A 69 13.36 -1.24 5.49
CA ASP A 69 14.32 -0.18 5.19
C ASP A 69 15.34 -0.65 4.14
N GLU A 70 14.84 -1.22 3.04
CA GLU A 70 15.64 -1.73 1.94
C GLU A 70 15.05 -1.28 0.59
N ASP A 71 15.89 -1.09 -0.42
CA ASP A 71 15.44 -0.83 -1.78
C ASP A 71 14.89 -2.12 -2.40
N ILE A 72 13.63 -2.04 -2.85
CA ILE A 72 12.88 -3.16 -3.43
C ILE A 72 12.60 -3.00 -4.92
N TYR A 73 13.08 -1.93 -5.58
CA TYR A 73 12.88 -1.70 -7.01
C TYR A 73 13.36 -2.88 -7.87
N GLY A 74 12.54 -3.24 -8.86
CA GLY A 74 12.82 -4.36 -9.77
C GLY A 74 12.67 -5.75 -9.15
N ARG A 75 12.30 -5.83 -7.86
CA ARG A 75 12.07 -7.11 -7.16
C ARG A 75 10.58 -7.43 -7.09
N HIS A 76 10.28 -8.71 -6.92
CA HIS A 76 8.90 -9.19 -6.78
C HIS A 76 8.43 -9.05 -5.34
N VAL A 77 7.21 -8.53 -5.16
CA VAL A 77 6.51 -8.45 -3.87
C VAL A 77 5.13 -9.07 -4.03
N GLU A 78 4.72 -9.86 -3.05
CA GLU A 78 3.35 -10.37 -2.94
C GLU A 78 2.66 -9.76 -1.74
N VAL A 79 1.36 -9.56 -1.85
CA VAL A 79 0.51 -9.07 -0.77
C VAL A 79 -0.74 -9.92 -0.62
N GLU A 80 -1.02 -10.32 0.61
CA GLU A 80 -2.27 -10.94 1.02
C GLU A 80 -3.16 -9.85 1.62
N VAL A 81 -4.22 -9.48 0.91
CA VAL A 81 -5.17 -8.46 1.36
C VAL A 81 -6.02 -9.03 2.48
N VAL A 82 -6.09 -8.31 3.60
CA VAL A 82 -6.87 -8.72 4.79
C VAL A 82 -8.22 -8.01 4.80
N GLN A 83 -8.23 -6.67 4.89
CA GLN A 83 -9.47 -5.92 5.03
C GLN A 83 -9.34 -4.49 4.49
N LYS A 84 -10.44 -3.94 3.95
CA LYS A 84 -10.53 -2.53 3.56
C LYS A 84 -10.57 -1.65 4.81
N VAL A 85 -9.70 -0.65 4.86
CA VAL A 85 -9.57 0.33 5.94
C VAL A 85 -10.36 1.59 5.61
N SER A 86 -10.22 2.08 4.37
CA SER A 86 -10.98 3.25 3.92
C SER A 86 -11.11 3.36 2.41
N GLU A 87 -11.97 4.29 1.98
CA GLU A 87 -12.00 4.78 0.60
C GLU A 87 -10.82 5.70 0.31
N LEU A 88 -10.58 5.96 -0.98
CA LEU A 88 -9.67 7.02 -1.41
C LEU A 88 -10.38 8.37 -1.35
N GLU A 89 -9.79 9.32 -0.65
CA GLU A 89 -10.33 10.65 -0.45
C GLU A 89 -9.42 11.70 -1.11
N LYS A 90 -10.02 12.80 -1.58
CA LYS A 90 -9.27 13.98 -2.02
C LYS A 90 -9.23 14.97 -0.85
N PHE A 91 -8.09 15.61 -0.70
CA PHE A 91 -7.84 16.58 0.36
C PHE A 91 -7.40 17.91 -0.23
N ASP A 92 -7.81 19.00 0.41
CA ASP A 92 -7.47 20.35 -0.02
C ASP A 92 -6.15 20.83 0.61
N THR A 93 -5.73 20.18 1.71
CA THR A 93 -4.50 20.53 2.43
C THR A 93 -3.60 19.33 2.71
N LYS A 94 -2.29 19.58 2.86
CA LYS A 94 -1.32 18.55 3.25
C LYS A 94 -1.60 17.98 4.65
N ASP A 95 -2.08 18.81 5.57
CA ASP A 95 -2.33 18.40 6.95
C ASP A 95 -3.47 17.39 7.04
N GLU A 96 -4.50 17.53 6.20
CA GLU A 96 -5.59 16.55 6.10
C GLU A 96 -5.09 15.21 5.57
N VAL A 97 -4.23 15.22 4.54
CA VAL A 97 -3.58 14.01 4.01
C VAL A 97 -2.81 13.30 5.11
N ILE A 98 -1.97 14.01 5.87
CA ILE A 98 -1.16 13.42 6.94
C ILE A 98 -2.04 12.84 8.05
N LYS A 99 -3.07 13.57 8.48
CA LYS A 99 -4.02 13.08 9.50
C LYS A 99 -4.71 11.80 9.04
N LYS A 100 -5.13 11.75 7.77
CA LYS A 100 -5.76 10.57 7.20
C LYS A 100 -4.80 9.38 7.19
N ILE A 101 -3.58 9.57 6.68
CA ILE A 101 -2.58 8.49 6.64
C ILE A 101 -2.28 7.98 8.05
N HIS A 102 -2.07 8.86 9.03
CA HIS A 102 -1.83 8.45 10.42
C HIS A 102 -2.99 7.61 10.99
N SER A 103 -4.22 8.03 10.73
CA SER A 103 -5.41 7.29 11.16
C SER A 103 -5.48 5.90 10.52
N ASP A 104 -5.25 5.82 9.20
CA ASP A 104 -5.32 4.56 8.46
C ASP A 104 -4.22 3.60 8.90
N MET A 105 -3.00 4.11 9.10
CA MET A 105 -1.86 3.31 9.56
C MET A 105 -2.10 2.74 10.96
N LYS A 106 -2.68 3.53 11.87
CA LYS A 106 -3.06 3.04 13.20
C LYS A 106 -4.08 1.90 13.10
N MET A 107 -5.12 2.05 12.27
CA MET A 107 -6.11 0.99 12.06
C MET A 107 -5.49 -0.26 11.45
N ILE A 108 -4.58 -0.11 10.48
CA ILE A 108 -3.86 -1.23 9.86
C ILE A 108 -3.05 -1.99 10.92
N GLU A 109 -2.30 -1.28 11.76
CA GLU A 109 -1.51 -1.92 12.81
C GLU A 109 -2.38 -2.72 13.77
N GLU A 110 -3.49 -2.14 14.24
CA GLU A 110 -4.47 -2.79 15.14
C GLU A 110 -5.16 -4.00 14.49
N MET A 111 -5.46 -3.94 13.19
CA MET A 111 -6.06 -5.07 12.45
C MET A 111 -5.09 -6.25 12.30
N LEU A 112 -3.79 -5.98 12.21
CA LEU A 112 -2.73 -6.96 11.97
C LEU A 112 -2.02 -7.42 13.26
N GLU A 113 -2.49 -7.01 14.44
CA GLU A 113 -2.06 -7.53 15.75
C GLU A 113 -2.80 -8.80 16.18
N LYS A 114 -3.84 -9.18 15.44
CA LYS A 114 -4.65 -10.38 15.68
C LYS A 114 -4.18 -11.55 14.83
#